data_AF-A0A1H4IRR9-F1
#
_entry.id   AF-A0A1H4IRR9-F1
#
_cell.length_a   1.000
_cell.length_b   1.000
_cell.length_c   1.000
_cell.angle_alpha   90.00
_cell.angle_beta   90.00
_cell.angle_gamma   90.00
#
_symmetry.space_group_name_H-M   'P 1'
#
loop_
_entity.id
_entity.type
_entity.pdbx_description
1 polymer ?
#
loop_
_entity_poly.entity_id
_entity_poly.type
_entity_poly.pdbx_seq_one_letter_code
_entity_poly.pdbx_strand_id
1 'polypeptide(L)'
;MKLIDEFDAKEGSFLLELRTDLNWNHRAFLNLLNNLLQECKKTNDHIILNRNIAEGVWYISHFIKNWSTHRNFRKEYSDEYYEKAYELIYDLATYYFSSFSPYTSGDKFETLLEELENLTKKT
;
A
#
# COMPACT_ATOMS: atom_id res chain seq x y z
N MET A 1 -0.14 -9.31 10.27
CA MET A 1 0.22 -10.23 9.17
C MET A 1 1.63 -9.90 8.71
N LYS A 2 2.44 -10.85 8.23
CA LYS A 2 3.75 -10.53 7.63
C LYS A 2 3.55 -10.04 6.19
N LEU A 3 4.46 -9.21 5.70
CA LEU A 3 4.36 -8.68 4.34
C LEU A 3 4.35 -9.79 3.25
N ILE A 4 5.07 -10.89 3.48
CA ILE A 4 5.02 -12.04 2.56
C ILE A 4 3.64 -12.72 2.54
N ASP A 5 2.95 -12.78 3.67
CA ASP A 5 1.60 -13.37 3.74
C ASP A 5 0.58 -12.50 2.98
N GLU A 6 0.80 -11.17 3.00
CA GLU A 6 0.02 -10.21 2.22
C GLU A 6 0.20 -10.45 0.71
N PHE A 7 1.46 -10.56 0.26
CA PHE A 7 1.80 -10.82 -1.15
C PHE A 7 1.34 -12.19 -1.66
N ASP A 8 1.37 -13.20 -0.81
CA ASP A 8 0.86 -14.54 -1.12
C ASP A 8 -0.69 -14.61 -1.15
N ALA A 9 -1.38 -13.48 -0.94
CA ALA A 9 -2.84 -13.39 -0.84
C ALA A 9 -3.42 -14.38 0.17
N LYS A 10 -2.81 -14.49 1.36
CA LYS A 10 -3.32 -15.36 2.43
C LYS A 10 -4.57 -14.78 3.08
N GLU A 11 -5.29 -15.63 3.79
CA GLU A 11 -6.51 -15.27 4.52
C GLU A 11 -6.32 -14.01 5.39
N GLY A 12 -7.21 -13.04 5.21
CA GLY A 12 -7.18 -11.74 5.89
C GLY A 12 -6.23 -10.70 5.28
N SER A 13 -5.65 -10.96 4.10
CA SER A 13 -4.84 -9.97 3.38
C SER A 13 -5.71 -9.03 2.55
N PHE A 14 -5.21 -7.82 2.33
CA PHE A 14 -5.87 -6.87 1.42
C PHE A 14 -5.89 -7.40 -0.01
N LEU A 15 -4.77 -7.98 -0.49
CA LEU A 15 -4.68 -8.50 -1.85
C LEU A 15 -5.64 -9.66 -2.14
N LEU A 16 -5.96 -10.49 -1.14
CA LEU A 16 -6.93 -11.56 -1.32
C LEU A 16 -8.28 -10.96 -1.67
N GLU A 17 -8.83 -10.15 -0.77
CA GLU A 17 -10.15 -9.51 -0.92
C GLU A 17 -10.24 -8.65 -2.19
N LEU A 18 -9.19 -7.88 -2.49
CA LEU A 18 -9.14 -7.05 -3.69
C LEU A 18 -9.20 -7.90 -4.96
N ARG A 19 -8.48 -9.02 -5.01
CA ARG A 19 -8.34 -9.84 -6.22
C ARG A 19 -9.53 -10.75 -6.45
N THR A 20 -10.11 -11.31 -5.39
CA THR A 20 -11.22 -12.28 -5.51
C THR A 20 -12.58 -11.61 -5.49
N ASP A 21 -12.76 -10.59 -4.66
CA ASP A 21 -14.07 -10.04 -4.35
C ASP A 21 -14.27 -8.59 -4.83
N LEU A 22 -13.23 -7.99 -5.44
CA LEU A 22 -13.19 -6.57 -5.78
C LEU A 22 -13.49 -5.67 -4.57
N ASN A 23 -13.18 -6.16 -3.36
CA ASN A 23 -13.45 -5.46 -2.12
C ASN A 23 -12.24 -4.62 -1.70
N TRP A 24 -12.44 -3.31 -1.55
CA TRP A 24 -11.42 -2.43 -0.99
C TRP A 24 -11.55 -2.37 0.54
N ASN A 25 -10.98 -3.36 1.21
CA ASN A 25 -10.96 -3.34 2.68
C ASN A 25 -9.98 -2.27 3.20
N HIS A 26 -10.51 -1.10 3.54
CA HIS A 26 -9.73 0.05 4.00
C HIS A 26 -8.78 -0.28 5.15
N ARG A 27 -9.24 -1.04 6.15
CA ARG A 27 -8.41 -1.40 7.31
C ARG A 27 -7.27 -2.34 6.93
N ALA A 28 -7.54 -3.33 6.07
CA ALA A 28 -6.50 -4.21 5.56
C ALA A 28 -5.48 -3.42 4.71
N PHE A 29 -5.95 -2.44 3.93
CA PHE A 29 -5.10 -1.55 3.15
C PHE A 29 -4.16 -0.70 4.03
N LEU A 30 -4.67 -0.08 5.10
CA LEU A 30 -3.83 0.65 6.07
C LEU A 30 -2.78 -0.25 6.74
N ASN A 31 -3.13 -1.52 7.01
CA ASN A 31 -2.17 -2.50 7.55
C ASN A 31 -1.06 -2.82 6.55
N LEU A 32 -1.38 -2.99 5.25
CA LEU A 32 -0.38 -3.17 4.19
C LEU A 32 0.57 -1.96 4.13
N LEU A 33 0.04 -0.74 4.12
CA LEU A 33 0.84 0.50 4.11
C LEU A 33 1.81 0.57 5.31
N ASN A 34 1.33 0.27 6.52
CA ASN A 34 2.17 0.24 7.71
C ASN A 34 3.26 -0.84 7.61
N ASN A 35 2.91 -2.05 7.16
CA ASN A 35 3.88 -3.14 7.01
C ASN A 35 4.96 -2.81 5.98
N LEU A 36 4.58 -2.16 4.87
CA LEU A 36 5.52 -1.67 3.87
C LEU A 36 6.48 -0.63 4.45
N LEU A 37 5.97 0.37 5.19
CA LEU A 37 6.81 1.37 5.83
C LEU A 37 7.81 0.74 6.80
N GLN A 38 7.36 -0.23 7.61
CA GLN A 38 8.25 -0.94 8.53
C GLN A 38 9.32 -1.73 7.79
N GLU A 39 8.99 -2.36 6.67
CA GLU A 39 9.99 -3.06 5.85
C GLU A 39 10.99 -2.07 5.24
N CYS A 40 10.54 -0.91 4.72
CA CYS A 40 11.43 0.14 4.21
C CYS A 40 12.43 0.61 5.28
N LYS A 41 11.93 0.92 6.49
CA LYS A 41 12.78 1.32 7.63
C LYS A 41 13.79 0.23 8.00
N LYS A 42 13.35 -1.03 7.98
CA LYS A 42 14.19 -2.19 8.31
C LYS A 42 15.27 -2.46 7.26
N THR A 43 15.00 -2.21 5.98
CA THR A 43 15.95 -2.48 4.89
C THR A 43 16.71 -1.25 4.40
N ASN A 44 16.50 -0.09 5.01
CA ASN A 44 17.06 1.20 4.57
C ASN A 44 18.57 1.15 4.28
N ASP A 45 19.32 0.47 5.17
CA ASP A 45 20.78 0.39 5.10
C ASP A 45 21.27 -0.93 4.47
N HIS A 46 20.36 -1.73 3.91
CA HIS A 46 20.69 -3.01 3.29
C HIS A 46 20.95 -2.84 1.80
N ILE A 47 22.11 -3.31 1.33
CA ILE A 47 22.47 -3.31 -0.10
C ILE A 47 21.80 -4.46 -0.86
N ILE A 48 21.44 -5.54 -0.15
CA ILE A 48 20.81 -6.74 -0.73
C ILE A 48 19.40 -6.88 -0.17
N LEU A 49 18.40 -6.83 -1.06
CA LEU A 49 17.00 -7.01 -0.73
C LEU A 49 16.59 -8.49 -0.83
N ASN A 50 15.62 -8.90 -0.01
CA ASN A 50 15.02 -10.22 -0.15
C ASN A 50 14.21 -10.28 -1.45
N ARG A 51 14.53 -11.24 -2.33
CA ARG A 51 13.90 -11.35 -3.65
C ARG A 51 12.37 -11.41 -3.59
N ASN A 52 11.80 -12.26 -2.73
CA ASN A 52 10.35 -12.47 -2.69
C ASN A 52 9.62 -11.22 -2.18
N ILE A 53 10.22 -10.52 -1.22
CA ILE A 53 9.67 -9.24 -0.75
C ILE A 53 9.78 -8.17 -1.84
N ALA A 54 10.95 -8.05 -2.48
CA ALA A 54 11.17 -7.11 -3.56
C ALA A 54 10.21 -7.32 -4.74
N GLU A 55 10.03 -8.56 -5.17
CA GLU A 55 9.05 -8.91 -6.21
C GLU A 55 7.63 -8.51 -5.80
N GLY A 56 7.21 -8.80 -4.56
CA GLY A 56 5.91 -8.41 -4.06
C GLY A 56 5.69 -6.91 -4.01
N VAL A 57 6.67 -6.14 -3.51
CA VAL A 57 6.62 -4.66 -3.48
C VAL A 57 6.50 -4.10 -4.90
N TRP A 58 7.30 -4.61 -5.85
CA TRP A 58 7.22 -4.21 -7.26
C TRP A 58 5.87 -4.58 -7.88
N TYR A 59 5.33 -5.76 -7.58
CA TYR A 59 4.06 -6.20 -8.11
C TYR A 59 2.90 -5.30 -7.64
N ILE A 60 2.80 -5.03 -6.34
CA ILE A 60 1.64 -4.31 -5.79
C ILE A 60 1.62 -2.83 -6.17
N SER A 61 2.77 -2.22 -6.44
CA SER A 61 2.86 -0.80 -6.83
C SER A 61 2.16 -0.52 -8.16
N HIS A 62 2.03 -1.54 -9.01
CA HIS A 62 1.30 -1.46 -10.27
C HIS A 62 -0.05 -2.17 -10.21
N PHE A 63 -0.10 -3.36 -9.60
CA PHE A 63 -1.29 -4.20 -9.60
C PHE A 63 -2.48 -3.50 -8.96
N ILE A 64 -2.32 -2.90 -7.78
CA ILE A 64 -3.44 -2.34 -7.01
C ILE A 64 -4.16 -1.27 -7.85
N LYS A 65 -3.43 -0.25 -8.35
CA LYS A 65 -4.01 0.80 -9.20
C LYS A 65 -4.64 0.24 -10.47
N ASN A 66 -3.95 -0.64 -11.18
CA ASN A 66 -4.47 -1.20 -12.44
C ASN A 66 -5.76 -2.03 -12.21
N TRP A 67 -5.83 -2.75 -11.10
CA TRP A 67 -6.96 -3.60 -10.76
C TRP A 67 -8.17 -2.79 -10.27
N SER A 68 -7.96 -1.75 -9.47
CA SER A 68 -9.05 -0.94 -8.88
C SER A 68 -9.50 0.26 -9.73
N THR A 69 -8.95 0.44 -10.94
CA THR A 69 -9.35 1.53 -11.86
C THR A 69 -10.18 1.08 -13.05
N HIS A 70 -10.38 -0.23 -13.24
CA HIS A 70 -11.20 -0.73 -14.34
C HIS A 70 -12.69 -0.41 -14.12
N ARG A 71 -13.45 -0.31 -15.21
CA ARG A 71 -14.89 0.08 -15.18
C ARG A 71 -15.80 -0.75 -14.28
N ASN A 72 -15.44 -2.01 -14.00
CA ASN A 72 -16.23 -2.92 -13.17
C ASN A 72 -15.89 -2.80 -11.67
N PHE A 73 -14.93 -1.97 -11.29
CA PHE A 73 -14.53 -1.82 -9.90
C PHE A 73 -15.45 -0.80 -9.25
N ARG A 74 -16.15 -1.22 -8.21
CA ARG A 74 -17.08 -0.33 -7.51
C ARG A 74 -16.29 0.52 -6.51
N LYS A 75 -16.09 1.80 -6.86
CA LYS A 75 -15.50 2.77 -5.94
C LYS A 75 -16.47 3.05 -4.80
N GLU A 76 -16.03 2.80 -3.57
CA GLU A 76 -16.78 3.09 -2.35
C GLU A 76 -16.48 4.49 -1.81
N TYR A 77 -15.26 4.97 -2.05
CA TYR A 77 -14.76 6.26 -1.58
C TYR A 77 -14.57 7.26 -2.72
N SER A 78 -14.21 8.50 -2.39
CA SER A 78 -13.94 9.55 -3.36
C SER A 78 -12.75 9.23 -4.28
N ASP A 79 -12.70 9.84 -5.46
CA ASP A 79 -11.53 9.71 -6.35
C ASP A 79 -10.23 10.20 -5.69
N GLU A 80 -10.32 11.25 -4.85
CA GLU A 80 -9.19 11.77 -4.07
C GLU A 80 -8.61 10.73 -3.11
N TYR A 81 -9.47 9.93 -2.46
CA TYR A 81 -9.03 8.83 -1.60
C TYR A 81 -8.17 7.83 -2.38
N TYR A 82 -8.66 7.40 -3.55
CA TYR A 82 -7.97 6.39 -4.34
C TYR A 82 -6.65 6.90 -4.92
N GLU A 83 -6.61 8.14 -5.44
CA GLU A 83 -5.34 8.69 -5.95
C GLU A 83 -4.29 8.81 -4.84
N LYS A 84 -4.64 9.34 -3.65
CA LYS A 84 -3.73 9.35 -2.49
C LYS A 84 -3.29 7.94 -2.08
N ALA A 85 -4.21 6.98 -2.08
CA ALA A 85 -3.89 5.60 -1.77
C ALA A 85 -2.85 5.01 -2.75
N TYR A 86 -2.99 5.26 -4.05
CA TYR A 86 -2.04 4.80 -5.05
C TYR A 86 -0.68 5.49 -4.93
N GLU A 87 -0.68 6.81 -4.66
CA GLU A 87 0.55 7.58 -4.43
C GLU A 87 1.35 7.02 -3.26
N LEU A 88 0.70 6.71 -2.13
CA LEU A 88 1.40 6.16 -0.97
C LEU A 88 2.06 4.79 -1.25
N ILE A 89 1.39 3.91 -2.00
CA ILE A 89 1.99 2.61 -2.35
C ILE A 89 3.21 2.83 -3.26
N TYR A 90 3.09 3.74 -4.22
CA TYR A 90 4.16 4.06 -5.16
C TYR A 90 5.37 4.70 -4.44
N ASP A 91 5.11 5.61 -3.52
CA ASP A 91 6.13 6.26 -2.69
C ASP A 91 6.85 5.27 -1.79
N LEU A 92 6.12 4.35 -1.14
CA LEU A 92 6.72 3.30 -0.33
C LEU A 92 7.52 2.30 -1.17
N ALA A 93 7.05 1.94 -2.36
CA ALA A 93 7.82 1.10 -3.27
C ALA A 93 9.11 1.81 -3.71
N THR A 94 9.02 3.10 -4.05
CA THR A 94 10.18 3.93 -4.39
C THR A 94 11.16 4.00 -3.22
N TYR A 95 10.66 4.22 -2.00
CA TYR A 95 11.47 4.23 -0.79
C TYR A 95 12.19 2.88 -0.61
N TYR A 96 11.47 1.76 -0.70
CA TYR A 96 12.02 0.43 -0.54
C TYR A 96 13.21 0.15 -1.46
N PHE A 97 13.14 0.58 -2.73
CA PHE A 97 14.20 0.31 -3.71
C PHE A 97 15.32 1.35 -3.75
N SER A 98 15.05 2.59 -3.33
CA SER A 98 16.02 3.68 -3.42
C SER A 98 16.70 4.02 -2.09
N SER A 99 16.19 3.50 -0.98
CA SER A 99 16.54 3.91 0.40
C SER A 99 16.34 5.41 0.66
N PHE A 100 15.62 6.13 -0.22
CA PHE A 100 15.27 7.53 -0.02
C PHE A 100 13.82 7.63 0.45
N SER A 101 13.62 8.04 1.70
CA SER A 101 12.28 8.32 2.22
C SER A 101 11.76 9.61 1.58
N PRO A 102 10.62 9.57 0.84
CA PRO A 102 9.98 10.78 0.35
C PRO A 102 9.35 11.58 1.50
N TYR A 103 9.13 10.94 2.65
CA TYR A 103 8.58 11.55 3.85
C TYR A 103 9.69 12.23 4.65
N THR A 104 9.62 13.55 4.74
CA THR A 104 10.54 14.36 5.54
C THR A 104 10.15 14.33 7.03
N SER A 105 11.01 14.82 7.92
CA SER A 105 10.71 14.93 9.36
C SER A 105 9.43 15.73 9.69
N GLY A 106 8.90 16.53 8.74
CA GLY A 106 7.64 17.28 8.85
C GLY A 106 6.40 16.53 8.33
N ASP A 107 6.56 15.70 7.30
CA ASP A 107 5.51 14.89 6.69
C ASP A 107 5.49 13.51 7.35
N LYS A 108 4.97 13.45 8.57
CA LYS A 108 4.83 12.17 9.27
C LYS A 108 3.87 11.29 8.49
N PHE A 109 4.31 10.08 8.15
CA PHE A 109 3.49 9.10 7.44
C PHE A 109 2.14 8.87 8.14
N GLU A 110 2.12 8.96 9.46
CA GLU A 110 0.91 8.90 10.29
C GLU A 110 -0.12 9.97 9.89
N THR A 111 0.29 11.20 9.58
CA THR A 111 -0.59 12.27 9.10
C THR A 111 -1.24 11.88 7.78
N LEU A 112 -0.51 11.23 6.87
CA LEU A 112 -1.04 10.78 5.58
C LEU A 112 -2.05 9.64 5.74
N LEU A 113 -1.84 8.75 6.71
CA LEU A 113 -2.83 7.72 7.06
C LEU A 113 -4.10 8.35 7.67
N GLU A 114 -3.95 9.36 8.53
CA GLU A 114 -5.08 10.11 9.11
C GLU A 114 -5.88 10.85 8.02
N GLU A 115 -5.20 11.44 7.03
CA GLU A 115 -5.84 12.04 5.87
C GLU A 115 -6.67 11.02 5.09
N LEU A 116 -6.11 9.85 4.78
CA LEU A 116 -6.83 8.77 4.10
C LEU A 116 -8.04 8.31 4.90
N GLU A 117 -7.89 8.10 6.20
CA GLU A 117 -8.98 7.72 7.10
C GLU A 117 -10.10 8.76 7.08
N ASN A 118 -9.77 10.06 7.09
CA ASN A 118 -10.75 11.13 7.04
C ASN A 118 -11.51 11.20 5.70
N LEU A 119 -10.88 10.80 4.59
CA LEU A 119 -11.52 10.73 3.29
C LEU A 119 -12.54 9.58 3.17
N THR A 120 -12.49 8.57 4.05
CA THR A 120 -13.53 7.53 4.12
C THR A 120 -14.85 8.03 4.73
N LYS A 121 -14.79 9.08 5.55
CA LYS A 121 -15.93 9.63 6.31
C LYS A 121 -16.73 10.66 5.51
N LYS A 122 -16.19 11.13 4.40
CA LYS A 122 -16.82 12.09 3.51
C LYS A 122 -17.60 11.36 2.42
N THR A 123 -18.79 10.86 2.77
CA THR A 123 -19.83 10.43 1.82
C THR A 123 -21.17 10.93 2.28
#